data_AF-A0AAV6GIE5-F1
#
_entry.id   AF-A0AAV6GIE5-F1
#
_cell.length_a   1.000
_cell.length_b   1.000
_cell.length_c   1.000
_cell.angle_alpha   90.00
_cell.angle_beta   90.00
_cell.angle_gamma   90.00
#
_symmetry.space_group_name_H-M   'P 1'
#
loop_
_entity.id
_entity.type
_entity.pdbx_description
1 polymer ?
#
loop_
_entity_poly.entity_id
_entity_poly.type
_entity_poly.pdbx_seq_one_letter_code
_entity_poly.pdbx_strand_id
1 'polypeptide(L)'
;MAMRQLNLLGSLLIILQFSINTSARLKKLEYDSQNPFNLSEGLSVCAMESMFPLLLPWPHSMKVLSIQAEVCLCSTKSSMSMYELCLQVQLELSITNDSFPGSDDDGGGDDDEDDGEYPEEEISTAGEKEVEPQTSIATSEEPASLNLCYTIAQGLPRCYKVACAVHSSRKHPRQTEWFGVLLKPKGLTAGSIVRVTADSIRKVTTTVTVPTIATTTDCTESKLKDCVDPPKLSTEVDLRKGEVHIKVEGKTDKVNICVKSERAGICKVRPFFFLTTLTISCWGYRGELCSPLDMLCISQQPFPRPIPLHSVTPCMCFQAWWNKMGKRSENCLFRKNWLRTSTKCYVRMFWLTSRHPWCSAEPTAACWL
;
A
#
# COMPACT_ATOMS: atom_id res chain seq x y z
N MET A 1 2.03 49.48 -6.75
CA MET A 1 2.87 48.32 -7.16
C MET A 1 3.26 47.39 -6.01
N ALA A 2 3.37 47.86 -4.76
CA ALA A 2 3.81 47.03 -3.61
C ALA A 2 2.88 45.84 -3.26
N MET A 3 1.55 45.93 -3.44
CA MET A 3 0.64 44.83 -3.10
C MET A 3 0.77 43.58 -3.99
N ARG A 4 1.25 43.71 -5.24
CA ARG A 4 1.38 42.52 -6.13
C ARG A 4 2.58 41.63 -5.77
N GLN A 5 3.59 42.18 -5.08
CA GLN A 5 4.77 41.44 -4.62
C GLN A 5 4.47 40.53 -3.42
N LEU A 6 3.57 40.95 -2.51
CA LEU A 6 3.18 40.16 -1.33
C LEU A 6 2.42 38.87 -1.68
N ASN A 7 1.58 38.89 -2.73
CA ASN A 7 0.83 37.71 -3.16
C ASN A 7 1.71 36.62 -3.79
N LEU A 8 2.81 37.01 -4.43
CA LEU A 8 3.79 36.07 -5.00
C LEU A 8 4.59 35.38 -3.90
N LEU A 9 5.03 36.11 -2.88
CA LEU A 9 5.74 35.54 -1.72
C LEU A 9 4.83 34.60 -0.90
N GLY A 10 3.57 34.96 -0.69
CA GLY A 10 2.60 34.10 0.01
C GLY A 10 2.34 32.79 -0.73
N SER A 11 2.17 32.85 -2.06
CA SER A 11 1.98 31.65 -2.89
C SER A 11 3.22 30.75 -2.92
N LEU A 12 4.41 31.35 -2.96
CA LEU A 12 5.67 30.60 -2.92
C LEU A 12 5.89 29.91 -1.57
N LEU A 13 5.51 30.56 -0.46
CA LEU A 13 5.54 29.97 0.88
C LEU A 13 4.56 28.80 1.03
N ILE A 14 3.36 28.90 0.47
CA ILE A 14 2.39 27.79 0.46
C ILE A 14 2.95 26.62 -0.34
N ILE A 15 3.49 26.86 -1.55
CA ILE A 15 4.11 25.80 -2.36
C ILE A 15 5.33 25.19 -1.65
N LEU A 16 6.17 26.00 -1.00
CA LEU A 16 7.31 25.50 -0.21
C LEU A 16 6.86 24.68 1.01
N GLN A 17 5.81 25.08 1.72
CA GLN A 17 5.28 24.29 2.84
C GLN A 17 4.63 22.97 2.37
N PHE A 18 4.01 22.95 1.19
CA PHE A 18 3.59 21.69 0.55
C PHE A 18 4.77 20.84 0.06
N SER A 19 5.90 21.46 -0.29
CA SER A 19 7.10 20.75 -0.78
C SER A 19 7.99 20.20 0.33
N ILE A 20 7.99 20.83 1.53
CA ILE A 20 8.74 20.38 2.70
C ILE A 20 7.97 19.28 3.46
N ASN A 21 6.67 19.14 3.21
CA ASN A 21 5.91 18.03 3.74
C ASN A 21 6.26 16.73 3.02
N THR A 22 7.01 15.91 3.77
CA THR A 22 6.87 14.45 3.84
C THR A 22 7.62 13.61 2.83
N SER A 23 8.96 13.70 2.87
CA SER A 23 9.69 12.42 2.99
C SER A 23 9.36 11.86 4.37
N ALA A 24 8.18 11.25 4.50
CA ALA A 24 7.76 10.58 5.72
C ALA A 24 8.66 9.36 5.89
N ARG A 25 9.75 9.55 6.62
CA ARG A 25 10.62 8.44 7.01
C ARG A 25 9.79 7.53 7.92
N LEU A 26 9.43 6.36 7.41
CA LEU A 26 8.69 5.37 8.19
C LEU A 26 9.44 5.13 9.51
N LYS A 27 8.73 5.30 10.63
CA LYS A 27 9.27 5.03 11.96
C LYS A 27 9.70 3.56 12.02
N LYS A 28 10.93 3.32 12.47
CA LYS A 28 11.43 1.97 12.75
C LYS A 28 11.03 1.58 14.16
N LEU A 29 10.36 0.46 14.32
CA LEU A 29 9.92 -0.06 15.60
C LEU A 29 10.54 -1.45 15.81
N GLU A 30 11.31 -1.59 16.87
CA GLU A 30 11.70 -2.89 17.38
C GLU A 30 10.63 -3.33 18.38
N TYR A 31 10.08 -4.52 18.22
CA TYR A 31 9.02 -5.01 19.11
C TYR A 31 9.29 -6.45 19.54
N ASP A 32 8.67 -6.80 20.66
CA ASP A 32 8.66 -8.15 21.18
C ASP A 32 7.49 -8.93 20.59
N SER A 33 7.77 -10.03 19.90
CA SER A 33 6.71 -10.88 19.36
C SER A 33 5.82 -11.49 20.44
N GLN A 34 6.31 -11.56 21.68
CA GLN A 34 5.53 -12.07 22.81
C GLN A 34 4.56 -11.02 23.38
N ASN A 35 4.83 -9.73 23.16
CA ASN A 35 3.99 -8.65 23.67
C ASN A 35 3.81 -7.54 22.61
N PRO A 36 2.81 -7.65 21.72
CA PRO A 36 2.55 -6.66 20.68
C PRO A 36 1.87 -5.38 21.22
N PHE A 37 1.64 -5.30 22.54
CA PHE A 37 0.88 -4.23 23.17
C PHE A 37 1.78 -3.21 23.84
N ASN A 38 1.33 -1.96 23.82
CA ASN A 38 1.84 -0.87 24.64
C ASN A 38 0.65 -0.32 25.45
N LEU A 39 0.67 -0.49 26.76
CA LEU A 39 -0.48 -0.26 27.63
C LEU A 39 -0.22 0.90 28.59
N SER A 40 -1.26 1.67 28.90
CA SER A 40 -1.26 2.59 30.04
C SER A 40 -1.34 1.82 31.37
N GLU A 41 -1.03 2.50 32.47
CA GLU A 41 -0.98 1.90 33.82
C GLU A 41 -2.32 1.29 34.27
N GLY A 42 -3.44 1.79 33.76
CA GLY A 42 -4.78 1.29 34.12
C GLY A 42 -5.19 -0.01 33.43
N LEU A 43 -4.39 -0.52 32.50
CA LEU A 43 -4.64 -1.75 31.74
C LEU A 43 -3.52 -2.76 31.99
N SER A 44 -3.88 -4.02 32.24
CA SER A 44 -2.92 -5.11 32.37
C SER A 44 -3.38 -6.30 31.54
N VAL A 45 -2.41 -7.17 31.20
CA VAL A 45 -2.66 -8.49 30.58
C VAL A 45 -3.71 -8.43 29.47
N CYS A 46 -3.32 -7.90 28.32
CA CYS A 46 -4.17 -7.91 27.14
C CYS A 46 -3.95 -9.17 26.30
N ALA A 47 -5.05 -9.74 25.81
CA ALA A 47 -5.06 -10.83 24.85
C ALA A 47 -5.71 -10.34 23.55
N MET A 48 -5.19 -10.83 22.42
CA MET A 48 -5.75 -10.56 21.10
C MET A 48 -6.06 -11.87 20.41
N GLU A 49 -7.33 -12.05 20.04
CA GLU A 49 -7.83 -13.25 19.37
C GLU A 49 -8.34 -12.89 17.98
N SER A 50 -7.90 -13.61 16.95
CA SER A 50 -8.37 -13.39 15.58
C SER A 50 -9.79 -13.93 15.43
N MET A 51 -10.73 -13.09 15.01
CA MET A 51 -12.14 -13.47 14.84
C MET A 51 -12.64 -13.19 13.43
N PHE A 52 -13.60 -14.00 12.98
CA PHE A 52 -14.29 -13.74 11.73
C PHE A 52 -15.28 -12.57 11.91
N PRO A 53 -15.40 -11.63 10.96
CA PRO A 53 -16.21 -10.42 11.12
C PRO A 53 -17.68 -10.66 11.47
N LEU A 54 -18.27 -11.79 11.06
CA LEU A 54 -19.67 -12.13 11.35
C LEU A 54 -19.88 -12.76 12.74
N LEU A 55 -18.79 -13.13 13.44
CA LEU A 55 -18.83 -13.82 14.73
C LEU A 55 -18.31 -12.92 15.86
N LEU A 56 -18.27 -11.61 15.66
CA LEU A 56 -17.77 -10.69 16.68
C LEU A 56 -18.80 -10.60 17.81
N PRO A 57 -18.45 -10.96 19.05
CA PRO A 57 -19.32 -10.75 20.19
C PRO A 57 -19.48 -9.24 20.41
N TRP A 58 -20.59 -8.88 21.04
CA TRP A 58 -20.81 -7.51 21.44
C TRP A 58 -19.75 -7.12 22.49
N PRO A 59 -19.02 -6.02 22.27
CA PRO A 59 -17.99 -5.58 23.20
C PRO A 59 -18.65 -5.02 24.46
N HIS A 60 -18.13 -5.42 25.62
CA HIS A 60 -18.61 -4.97 26.93
C HIS A 60 -17.58 -4.05 27.59
N SER A 61 -18.08 -3.12 28.42
CA SER A 61 -17.34 -2.28 29.41
C SER A 61 -16.26 -1.31 28.93
N MET A 62 -15.92 -1.25 27.63
CA MET A 62 -15.06 -0.21 27.06
C MET A 62 -15.82 0.73 26.13
N LYS A 63 -15.44 2.01 26.11
CA LYS A 63 -15.83 2.99 25.09
C LYS A 63 -14.59 3.57 24.42
N VAL A 64 -14.53 3.45 23.09
CA VAL A 64 -13.46 4.05 22.28
C VAL A 64 -13.73 5.54 22.07
N LEU A 65 -12.81 6.40 22.49
CA LEU A 65 -12.88 7.86 22.33
C LEU A 65 -12.25 8.31 21.02
N SER A 66 -11.05 7.81 20.73
CA SER A 66 -10.31 8.16 19.51
C SER A 66 -9.45 7.00 19.03
N ILE A 67 -9.13 7.00 17.73
CA ILE A 67 -8.25 6.01 17.10
C ILE A 67 -7.27 6.73 16.17
N GLN A 68 -6.00 6.38 16.32
CA GLN A 68 -4.90 6.80 15.47
C GLN A 68 -4.23 5.58 14.88
N ALA A 69 -3.88 5.64 13.60
CA ALA A 69 -3.22 4.55 12.91
C ALA A 69 -2.04 5.09 12.10
N GLU A 70 -0.89 4.45 12.25
CA GLU A 70 0.35 4.81 11.57
C GLU A 70 0.96 3.56 10.93
N VAL A 71 1.52 3.71 9.73
CA VAL A 71 2.30 2.65 9.08
C VAL A 71 3.76 2.80 9.48
N CYS A 72 4.36 1.72 9.96
CA CYS A 72 5.74 1.72 10.44
C CYS A 72 6.53 0.51 9.90
N LEU A 73 7.85 0.55 10.06
CA LEU A 73 8.74 -0.56 9.74
C LEU A 73 9.07 -1.33 11.02
N CYS A 74 8.64 -2.59 11.11
CA CYS A 74 8.92 -3.39 12.29
C CYS A 74 9.98 -4.44 12.05
N SER A 75 10.75 -4.71 13.10
CA SER A 75 11.66 -5.85 13.19
C SER A 75 11.41 -6.58 14.50
N THR A 76 11.41 -7.91 14.47
CA THR A 76 11.55 -8.71 15.70
C THR A 76 12.99 -8.65 16.18
N LYS A 77 13.22 -8.69 17.50
CA LYS A 77 14.57 -8.84 18.10
C LYS A 77 15.37 -10.02 17.51
N SER A 78 14.70 -11.14 17.24
CA SER A 78 15.32 -12.37 16.70
C SER A 78 15.64 -12.30 15.20
N SER A 79 14.98 -11.42 14.45
CA SER A 79 15.18 -11.21 13.01
C SER A 79 15.72 -9.82 12.75
N MET A 80 16.83 -9.48 13.41
CA MET A 80 17.50 -8.16 13.34
C MET A 80 17.86 -7.70 11.92
N SER A 81 17.72 -8.57 10.92
CA SER A 81 18.07 -8.32 9.53
C SER A 81 16.90 -8.05 8.59
N MET A 82 15.63 -8.19 8.99
CA MET A 82 14.50 -7.98 8.06
C MET A 82 13.38 -7.12 8.66
N TYR A 83 13.16 -5.97 8.03
CA TYR A 83 12.01 -5.12 8.34
C TYR A 83 10.81 -5.51 7.48
N GLU A 84 9.63 -5.51 8.09
CA GLU A 84 8.33 -5.65 7.44
C GLU A 84 7.45 -4.43 7.72
N LEU A 85 6.49 -4.14 6.83
CA LEU A 85 5.52 -3.09 7.07
C LEU A 85 4.50 -3.57 8.11
N CYS A 86 4.28 -2.75 9.14
CA CYS A 86 3.22 -2.97 10.12
C CYS A 86 2.27 -1.79 10.17
N LEU A 87 1.20 -2.01 10.92
CA LEU A 87 0.21 -1.01 11.27
C LEU A 87 0.21 -0.85 12.78
N GLN A 88 0.73 0.28 13.27
CA GLN A 88 0.63 0.68 14.66
C GLN A 88 -0.72 1.37 14.87
N VAL A 89 -1.56 0.82 15.74
CA VAL A 89 -2.86 1.39 16.09
C VAL A 89 -2.81 1.85 17.55
N GLN A 90 -3.15 3.11 17.79
CA GLN A 90 -3.28 3.68 19.11
C GLN A 90 -4.73 4.09 19.33
N LEU A 91 -5.30 3.62 20.43
CA LEU A 91 -6.67 3.84 20.85
C LEU A 91 -6.66 4.64 22.16
N GLU A 92 -7.58 5.57 22.27
CA GLU A 92 -7.90 6.24 23.53
C GLU A 92 -9.24 5.71 24.01
N LEU A 93 -9.27 5.22 25.24
CA LEU A 93 -10.36 4.45 25.82
C LEU A 93 -10.88 5.14 27.08
N SER A 94 -12.19 5.11 27.27
CA SER A 94 -12.82 5.34 28.57
C SER A 94 -13.47 4.05 29.03
N ILE A 95 -13.13 3.61 30.23
CA ILE A 95 -13.70 2.40 30.84
C ILE A 95 -14.75 2.85 31.82
N THR A 96 -15.96 2.31 31.68
CA THR A 96 -17.06 2.57 32.59
C THR A 96 -17.25 1.32 33.43
N ASN A 97 -17.11 1.46 34.75
CA ASN A 97 -17.43 0.40 35.72
C ASN A 97 -18.94 0.24 35.92
N ASP A 98 -19.74 0.95 35.12
CA ASP A 98 -21.17 0.81 35.09
C ASP A 98 -21.44 -0.61 34.58
N SER A 99 -21.50 -1.56 35.52
CA SER A 99 -22.33 -2.75 35.37
C SER A 99 -23.63 -2.23 34.77
N PHE A 100 -23.95 -2.71 33.57
CA PHE A 100 -25.14 -2.27 32.84
C PHE A 100 -26.25 -2.16 33.88
N PRO A 101 -26.80 -0.94 34.13
CA PRO A 101 -27.89 -0.83 35.07
C PRO A 101 -28.88 -1.86 34.58
N GLY A 102 -29.20 -2.80 35.47
CA GLY A 102 -30.06 -3.92 35.15
C GLY A 102 -31.16 -3.38 34.29
N SER A 103 -31.48 -4.10 33.20
CA SER A 103 -32.81 -3.97 32.64
C SER A 103 -33.74 -4.11 33.84
N ASP A 104 -34.16 -2.97 34.38
CA ASP A 104 -35.27 -2.86 35.29
C ASP A 104 -36.40 -3.30 34.37
N ASP A 105 -36.59 -4.62 34.32
CA ASP A 105 -37.84 -5.24 33.93
C ASP A 105 -38.85 -4.60 34.89
N ASP A 106 -39.36 -3.44 34.46
CA ASP A 106 -40.67 -2.95 34.83
C ASP A 106 -41.66 -4.01 34.31
N GLY A 107 -41.67 -5.13 35.02
CA GLY A 107 -42.67 -6.18 34.96
C GLY A 107 -43.99 -5.59 35.43
N GLY A 108 -44.62 -4.84 34.54
CA GLY A 108 -46.06 -4.69 34.51
C GLY A 108 -46.62 -5.79 33.63
N GLY A 109 -47.05 -6.89 34.25
CA GLY A 109 -47.68 -8.01 33.58
C GLY A 109 -48.29 -8.96 34.60
N ASP A 110 -49.53 -8.66 34.93
CA ASP A 110 -50.42 -9.36 35.85
C ASP A 110 -50.47 -10.89 35.65
N ASP A 111 -50.65 -11.57 36.78
CA ASP A 111 -51.51 -12.73 37.01
C ASP A 111 -51.78 -13.68 35.82
N ASP A 112 -51.32 -14.93 35.94
CA ASP A 112 -52.24 -16.09 35.96
C ASP A 112 -51.50 -17.36 36.41
N GLU A 113 -52.14 -18.02 37.37
CA GLU A 113 -51.75 -19.25 38.06
C GLU A 113 -51.75 -20.45 37.08
N ASP A 114 -50.66 -21.24 37.03
CA ASP A 114 -50.74 -22.62 36.54
C ASP A 114 -49.71 -23.52 37.28
N ASP A 115 -50.28 -24.38 38.09
CA ASP A 115 -49.73 -25.31 39.06
C ASP A 115 -49.35 -26.64 38.40
N GLY A 116 -48.14 -26.68 37.83
CA GLY A 116 -47.53 -27.89 37.26
C GLY A 116 -46.50 -28.54 38.18
N GLU A 117 -46.98 -29.42 39.07
CA GLU A 117 -46.20 -30.31 39.95
C GLU A 117 -45.28 -31.25 39.16
N TYR A 118 -43.96 -31.21 39.40
CA TYR A 118 -42.99 -32.20 38.90
C TYR A 118 -42.11 -32.73 40.05
N PRO A 119 -41.84 -34.06 40.09
CA PRO A 119 -41.24 -34.72 41.24
C PRO A 119 -39.73 -34.52 41.36
N GLU A 120 -39.31 -34.40 42.62
CA GLU A 120 -37.93 -34.37 43.08
C GLU A 120 -37.27 -35.75 42.92
N GLU A 121 -36.17 -35.83 42.18
CA GLU A 121 -35.25 -36.97 42.27
C GLU A 121 -34.03 -36.58 43.11
N GLU A 122 -34.02 -37.10 44.34
CA GLU A 122 -32.86 -37.13 45.22
C GLU A 122 -31.79 -38.07 44.66
N ILE A 123 -30.61 -37.54 44.37
CA ILE A 123 -29.39 -38.36 44.25
C ILE A 123 -28.33 -37.80 45.18
N SER A 124 -28.27 -38.39 46.36
CA SER A 124 -27.13 -38.35 47.26
C SER A 124 -26.01 -39.27 46.75
N THR A 125 -24.77 -38.78 46.67
CA THR A 125 -23.63 -39.62 47.08
C THR A 125 -22.42 -38.79 47.49
N ALA A 126 -22.02 -39.05 48.73
CA ALA A 126 -20.91 -38.48 49.46
C ALA A 126 -19.55 -38.93 48.91
N GLY A 127 -18.57 -38.04 49.02
CA GLY A 127 -17.18 -38.28 48.71
C GLY A 127 -16.32 -37.10 49.14
N GLU A 128 -16.40 -36.74 50.42
CA GLU A 128 -15.52 -35.73 51.03
C GLU A 128 -14.08 -36.24 51.02
N LYS A 129 -13.22 -35.49 50.34
CA LYS A 129 -11.78 -35.58 50.50
C LYS A 129 -11.31 -34.17 50.84
N GLU A 130 -11.00 -33.94 52.11
CA GLU A 130 -10.36 -32.73 52.60
C GLU A 130 -9.06 -32.49 51.81
N VAL A 131 -9.06 -31.45 50.98
CA VAL A 131 -7.87 -30.89 50.34
C VAL A 131 -7.78 -29.43 50.78
N GLU A 132 -6.59 -29.05 51.21
CA GLU A 132 -6.24 -27.77 51.82
C GLU A 132 -6.85 -26.53 51.15
N PRO A 133 -7.19 -25.49 51.94
CA PRO A 133 -7.77 -24.25 51.44
C PRO A 133 -6.69 -23.41 50.74
N GLN A 134 -6.52 -23.60 49.43
CA GLN A 134 -5.80 -22.64 48.60
C GLN A 134 -6.72 -21.46 48.27
N THR A 135 -6.51 -20.38 49.02
CA THR A 135 -7.10 -19.05 48.88
C THR A 135 -6.88 -18.50 47.47
N SER A 136 -7.79 -18.83 46.55
CA SER A 136 -7.92 -18.17 45.25
C SER A 136 -9.25 -17.43 45.24
N ILE A 137 -9.28 -16.27 45.89
CA ILE A 137 -10.35 -15.28 45.67
C ILE A 137 -10.11 -14.70 44.28
N ALA A 138 -10.46 -15.47 43.25
CA ALA A 138 -10.60 -14.99 41.89
C ALA A 138 -11.97 -14.34 41.81
N THR A 139 -12.07 -13.09 42.23
CA THR A 139 -13.14 -12.21 41.74
C THR A 139 -12.95 -12.11 40.24
N SER A 140 -13.66 -12.97 39.51
CA SER A 140 -13.67 -13.06 38.06
C SER A 140 -14.38 -11.83 37.49
N GLU A 141 -13.74 -10.67 37.57
CA GLU A 141 -14.16 -9.51 36.81
C GLU A 141 -13.98 -9.84 35.32
N GLU A 142 -15.06 -9.80 34.56
CA GLU A 142 -15.00 -10.03 33.12
C GLU A 142 -14.03 -9.03 32.48
N PRO A 143 -13.08 -9.49 31.64
CA PRO A 143 -12.11 -8.61 31.02
C PRO A 143 -12.82 -7.64 30.09
N ALA A 144 -12.45 -6.37 30.19
CA ALA A 144 -13.00 -5.34 29.33
C ALA A 144 -12.54 -5.61 27.88
N SER A 145 -13.47 -5.50 26.92
CA SER A 145 -13.20 -5.97 25.55
C SER A 145 -13.69 -5.02 24.47
N LEU A 146 -12.98 -5.03 23.34
CA LEU A 146 -13.33 -4.30 22.12
C LEU A 146 -13.00 -5.13 20.87
N ASN A 147 -13.63 -4.79 19.76
CA ASN A 147 -13.34 -5.39 18.46
C ASN A 147 -12.48 -4.45 17.63
N LEU A 148 -11.29 -4.89 17.21
CA LEU A 148 -10.41 -4.11 16.35
C LEU A 148 -10.33 -4.76 14.96
N CYS A 149 -10.76 -4.03 13.93
CA CYS A 149 -10.76 -4.49 12.55
C CYS A 149 -9.89 -3.61 11.66
N TYR A 150 -9.29 -4.20 10.63
CA TYR A 150 -8.70 -3.44 9.53
C TYR A 150 -9.09 -4.03 8.17
N THR A 151 -9.07 -3.19 7.15
CA THR A 151 -9.31 -3.56 5.74
C THR A 151 -8.23 -2.92 4.88
N ILE A 152 -7.60 -3.70 4.01
CA ILE A 152 -6.58 -3.22 3.06
C ILE A 152 -7.23 -3.17 1.68
N ALA A 153 -7.28 -2.00 1.06
CA ALA A 153 -7.91 -1.79 -0.25
C ALA A 153 -9.35 -2.38 -0.29
N GLN A 154 -9.65 -3.23 -1.28
CA GLN A 154 -10.95 -3.90 -1.45
C GLN A 154 -10.99 -5.31 -0.83
N GLY A 155 -10.05 -5.64 0.06
CA GLY A 155 -10.01 -6.95 0.70
C GLY A 155 -11.11 -7.17 1.74
N LEU A 156 -11.24 -8.41 2.22
CA LEU A 156 -12.09 -8.72 3.37
C LEU A 156 -11.50 -8.12 4.66
N PRO A 157 -12.34 -7.58 5.56
CA PRO A 157 -11.88 -7.09 6.84
C PRO A 157 -11.30 -8.24 7.68
N ARG A 158 -10.23 -7.94 8.42
CA ARG A 158 -9.67 -8.83 9.44
C ARG A 158 -9.92 -8.21 10.80
N CYS A 159 -10.51 -8.97 11.69
CA CYS A 159 -10.96 -8.50 12.98
C CYS A 159 -10.34 -9.28 14.12
N TYR A 160 -10.19 -8.61 15.24
CA TYR A 160 -9.61 -9.16 16.45
C TYR A 160 -10.46 -8.79 17.66
N LYS A 161 -10.69 -9.75 18.55
CA LYS A 161 -11.11 -9.45 19.92
C LYS A 161 -9.89 -8.96 20.66
N VAL A 162 -9.97 -7.81 21.28
CA VAL A 162 -8.99 -7.37 22.26
C VAL A 162 -9.68 -7.41 23.61
N ALA A 163 -9.15 -8.21 24.53
CA ALA A 163 -9.63 -8.30 25.91
C ALA A 163 -8.48 -7.94 26.85
N CYS A 164 -8.71 -7.03 27.78
CA CYS A 164 -7.71 -6.56 28.72
C CYS A 164 -8.25 -6.61 30.14
N ALA A 165 -7.40 -7.01 31.09
CA ALA A 165 -7.72 -6.86 32.50
C ALA A 165 -7.61 -5.36 32.89
N VAL A 166 -8.56 -4.91 33.70
CA VAL A 166 -8.59 -3.54 34.20
C VAL A 166 -8.08 -3.54 35.63
N HIS A 167 -7.12 -2.67 35.94
CA HIS A 167 -6.58 -2.62 37.29
C HIS A 167 -7.60 -1.97 38.25
N SER A 168 -7.97 -2.67 39.33
CA SER A 168 -9.03 -2.24 40.27
C SER A 168 -8.64 -1.01 41.09
N SER A 169 -7.35 -0.65 41.18
CA SER A 169 -6.84 0.46 41.99
C SER A 169 -6.96 1.85 41.34
N ARG A 170 -7.82 2.02 40.34
CA ARG A 170 -8.06 3.32 39.69
C ARG A 170 -8.54 4.35 40.69
N LYS A 171 -7.78 5.44 40.81
CA LYS A 171 -8.15 6.57 41.68
C LYS A 171 -9.36 7.36 41.16
N HIS A 172 -9.63 7.31 39.85
CA HIS A 172 -10.72 8.07 39.23
C HIS A 172 -11.52 7.20 38.25
N PRO A 173 -12.86 7.13 38.38
CA PRO A 173 -13.71 6.30 37.51
C PRO A 173 -13.83 6.81 36.07
N ARG A 174 -13.29 8.00 35.76
CA ARG A 174 -13.35 8.61 34.43
C ARG A 174 -11.96 8.83 33.80
N GLN A 175 -10.97 8.09 34.26
CA GLN A 175 -9.62 8.20 33.70
C GLN A 175 -9.60 7.64 32.27
N THR A 176 -9.11 8.47 31.34
CA THR A 176 -8.83 8.06 29.97
C THR A 176 -7.57 7.21 29.97
N GLU A 177 -7.67 6.03 29.36
CA GLU A 177 -6.55 5.11 29.17
C GLU A 177 -6.15 5.10 27.69
N TRP A 178 -4.91 4.75 27.41
CA TRP A 178 -4.46 4.57 26.04
C TRP A 178 -3.97 3.15 25.83
N PHE A 179 -4.26 2.63 24.65
CA PHE A 179 -3.95 1.28 24.23
C PHE A 179 -3.26 1.34 22.87
N GLY A 180 -2.03 0.87 22.79
CA GLY A 180 -1.28 0.72 21.56
C GLY A 180 -1.16 -0.75 21.18
N VAL A 181 -1.41 -1.08 19.92
CA VAL A 181 -1.16 -2.42 19.38
C VAL A 181 -0.48 -2.37 18.03
N LEU A 182 0.44 -3.31 17.83
CA LEU A 182 1.14 -3.49 16.57
C LEU A 182 0.53 -4.65 15.77
N LEU A 183 -0.09 -4.33 14.64
CA LEU A 183 -0.70 -5.29 13.73
C LEU A 183 0.23 -5.58 12.55
N LYS A 184 0.23 -6.84 12.10
CA LYS A 184 0.97 -7.31 10.92
C LYS A 184 0.04 -7.69 9.77
N PRO A 185 -0.52 -6.71 9.07
CA PRO A 185 -1.37 -6.97 7.93
C PRO A 185 -0.62 -7.72 6.82
N LYS A 186 -1.12 -8.91 6.45
CA LYS A 186 -0.65 -9.58 5.22
C LYS A 186 -1.17 -8.81 4.01
N GLY A 187 -0.31 -8.56 3.03
CA GLY A 187 -0.68 -7.85 1.80
C GLY A 187 -0.67 -6.33 1.91
N LEU A 188 -0.04 -5.78 2.95
CA LEU A 188 0.18 -4.35 3.04
C LEU A 188 1.22 -3.93 2.00
N THR A 189 0.80 -3.19 0.98
CA THR A 189 1.68 -2.74 -0.12
C THR A 189 1.79 -1.22 -0.14
N ALA A 190 2.92 -0.71 -0.64
CA ALA A 190 3.15 0.71 -0.85
C ALA A 190 2.01 1.36 -1.66
N GLY A 191 1.47 2.49 -1.18
CA GLY A 191 0.34 3.20 -1.79
C GLY A 191 -1.04 2.61 -1.49
N SER A 192 -1.16 1.48 -0.80
CA SER A 192 -2.46 0.95 -0.39
C SER A 192 -3.11 1.82 0.70
N ILE A 193 -4.44 1.89 0.69
CA ILE A 193 -5.21 2.55 1.75
C ILE A 193 -5.67 1.48 2.73
N VAL A 194 -5.41 1.70 4.02
CA VAL A 194 -5.86 0.84 5.11
C VAL A 194 -6.93 1.59 5.90
N ARG A 195 -8.09 0.97 6.01
CA ARG A 195 -9.16 1.45 6.90
C ARG A 195 -9.10 0.66 8.20
N VAL A 196 -8.97 1.34 9.32
CA VAL A 196 -8.93 0.76 10.66
C VAL A 196 -10.18 1.18 11.40
N THR A 197 -10.85 0.22 12.01
CA THR A 197 -12.10 0.43 12.72
C THR A 197 -12.00 -0.24 14.08
N ALA A 198 -12.30 0.49 15.14
CA ALA A 198 -12.50 -0.07 16.46
C ALA A 198 -13.99 0.01 16.80
N ASP A 199 -14.54 -1.12 17.21
CA ASP A 199 -15.93 -1.28 17.57
C ASP A 199 -16.06 -1.67 19.05
N SER A 200 -17.02 -1.03 19.70
CA SER A 200 -17.17 -0.89 21.15
C SER A 200 -18.64 -0.48 21.37
N ILE A 201 -18.94 0.41 22.31
CA ILE A 201 -20.26 1.06 22.38
C ILE A 201 -20.48 1.98 21.16
N ARG A 202 -19.40 2.54 20.60
CA ARG A 202 -19.43 3.34 19.38
C ARG A 202 -18.32 2.89 18.43
N LYS A 203 -18.68 2.84 17.15
CA LYS A 203 -17.76 2.53 16.07
C LYS A 203 -16.94 3.75 15.69
N VAL A 204 -15.63 3.67 15.84
CA VAL A 204 -14.68 4.73 15.44
C VAL A 204 -13.82 4.21 14.29
N THR A 205 -13.63 5.02 13.25
CA THR A 205 -12.88 4.61 12.05
C THR A 205 -11.84 5.67 11.67
N THR A 206 -10.68 5.21 11.25
CA THR A 206 -9.63 6.03 10.64
C THR A 206 -9.09 5.37 9.39
N THR A 207 -8.47 6.15 8.51
CA THR A 207 -7.84 5.67 7.29
C THR A 207 -6.41 6.14 7.23
N VAL A 208 -5.49 5.23 6.93
CA VAL A 208 -4.07 5.54 6.72
C VAL A 208 -3.65 5.06 5.34
N THR A 209 -2.84 5.86 4.65
CA THR A 209 -2.27 5.48 3.35
C THR A 209 -0.85 4.99 3.58
N VAL A 210 -0.52 3.81 3.07
CA VAL A 210 0.84 3.28 3.11
C VAL A 210 1.72 4.17 2.23
N PRO A 211 2.79 4.76 2.76
CA PRO A 211 3.69 5.59 1.98
C PRO A 211 4.23 4.84 0.75
N THR A 212 4.22 5.50 -0.41
CA THR A 212 4.79 4.94 -1.63
C THR A 212 6.32 4.93 -1.55
N ILE A 213 6.97 3.82 -1.81
CA ILE A 213 8.45 3.69 -1.81
C ILE A 213 9.16 4.69 -2.76
N ALA A 214 8.42 5.31 -3.69
CA ALA A 214 8.95 6.40 -4.52
C ALA A 214 9.39 7.62 -3.71
N THR A 215 8.84 7.83 -2.51
CA THR A 215 9.21 8.96 -1.63
C THR A 215 10.34 8.61 -0.65
N THR A 216 10.69 7.33 -0.48
CA THR A 216 11.81 6.89 0.34
C THR A 216 12.98 6.55 -0.56
N THR A 217 13.95 7.47 -0.68
CA THR A 217 15.14 7.34 -1.54
C THR A 217 16.05 6.15 -1.21
N ASP A 218 15.88 5.49 -0.06
CA ASP A 218 16.83 4.48 0.45
C ASP A 218 16.24 3.08 0.64
N CYS A 219 15.93 2.40 -0.46
CA CYS A 219 15.84 0.93 -0.42
C CYS A 219 17.22 0.27 -0.22
N THR A 220 18.30 0.98 -0.57
CA THR A 220 19.69 0.53 -0.38
C THR A 220 20.09 0.40 1.09
N GLU A 221 19.50 1.19 2.00
CA GLU A 221 19.81 1.09 3.43
C GLU A 221 18.83 0.23 4.22
N SER A 222 17.60 0.10 3.74
CA SER A 222 16.56 -0.64 4.43
C SER A 222 16.60 -2.11 3.99
N LYS A 223 17.01 -3.01 4.90
CA LYS A 223 16.85 -4.47 4.75
C LYS A 223 15.36 -4.87 4.80
N LEU A 224 14.53 -4.24 3.98
CA LEU A 224 13.12 -4.53 3.88
C LEU A 224 12.97 -5.83 3.08
N LYS A 225 12.26 -6.81 3.62
CA LYS A 225 12.12 -8.15 3.00
C LYS A 225 11.58 -8.07 1.56
N ASP A 226 10.77 -7.06 1.28
CA ASP A 226 10.10 -6.87 0.00
C ASP A 226 10.62 -5.67 -0.81
N CYS A 227 11.67 -4.97 -0.35
CA CYS A 227 12.32 -4.01 -1.26
C CYS A 227 13.34 -4.73 -2.14
N VAL A 228 12.86 -5.20 -3.29
CA VAL A 228 13.73 -5.58 -4.39
C VAL A 228 13.98 -4.34 -5.22
N ASP A 229 15.25 -3.97 -5.36
CA ASP A 229 15.63 -2.88 -6.27
C ASP A 229 15.04 -3.16 -7.65
N PRO A 230 14.38 -2.17 -8.27
CA PRO A 230 13.79 -2.39 -9.58
C PRO A 230 14.90 -2.76 -10.57
N PRO A 231 14.61 -3.61 -11.56
CA PRO A 231 15.60 -4.06 -12.53
C PRO A 231 16.26 -2.85 -13.19
N LYS A 232 17.59 -2.82 -13.18
CA LYS A 232 18.33 -1.75 -13.85
C LYS A 232 18.45 -2.10 -15.31
N LEU A 233 17.86 -1.27 -16.16
CA LEU A 233 17.92 -1.43 -17.61
C LEU A 233 19.12 -0.68 -18.18
N SER A 234 19.86 -1.33 -19.06
CA SER A 234 20.86 -0.72 -19.93
C SER A 234 20.59 -1.08 -21.38
N THR A 235 21.10 -0.27 -22.31
CA THR A 235 20.96 -0.51 -23.75
C THR A 235 22.32 -0.70 -24.39
N GLU A 236 22.41 -1.68 -25.28
CA GLU A 236 23.53 -1.88 -26.19
C GLU A 236 23.03 -1.73 -27.62
N VAL A 237 23.70 -0.88 -28.41
CA VAL A 237 23.32 -0.59 -29.80
C VAL A 237 24.31 -1.30 -30.73
N ASP A 238 23.83 -2.27 -31.51
CA ASP A 238 24.61 -2.93 -32.56
C ASP A 238 24.33 -2.22 -33.90
N LEU A 239 25.21 -1.29 -34.26
CA LEU A 239 25.11 -0.53 -35.51
C LEU A 239 25.31 -1.40 -36.76
N ARG A 240 25.99 -2.54 -36.66
CA ARG A 240 26.23 -3.42 -37.82
C ARG A 240 24.97 -4.18 -38.18
N LYS A 241 24.22 -4.62 -37.17
CA LYS A 241 22.93 -5.31 -37.35
C LYS A 241 21.75 -4.34 -37.48
N GLY A 242 21.92 -3.09 -37.05
CA GLY A 242 20.82 -2.13 -36.98
C GLY A 242 19.83 -2.52 -35.90
N GLU A 243 20.32 -2.98 -34.74
CA GLU A 243 19.52 -3.52 -33.64
C GLU A 243 19.89 -2.87 -32.30
N VAL A 244 18.93 -2.80 -31.39
CA VAL A 244 19.13 -2.37 -30.00
C VAL A 244 18.73 -3.49 -29.04
N HIS A 245 19.67 -3.87 -28.19
CA HIS A 245 19.49 -4.87 -27.15
C HIS A 245 19.27 -4.18 -25.81
N ILE A 246 18.20 -4.57 -25.11
CA ILE A 246 17.94 -4.15 -23.73
C ILE A 246 18.57 -5.20 -22.82
N LYS A 247 19.57 -4.79 -22.05
CA LYS A 247 20.19 -5.59 -21.00
C LYS A 247 19.51 -5.26 -19.68
N VAL A 248 19.23 -6.31 -18.91
CA VAL A 248 18.75 -6.19 -17.53
C VAL A 248 19.93 -6.54 -16.63
N GLU A 249 20.41 -5.58 -15.85
CA GLU A 249 21.39 -5.81 -14.80
C GLU A 249 20.67 -6.30 -13.53
N GLY A 250 21.08 -7.44 -12.98
CA GLY A 250 20.51 -8.01 -11.76
C GLY A 250 20.40 -9.55 -11.79
N LYS A 251 19.82 -10.12 -10.73
CA LYS A 251 19.55 -11.56 -10.65
C LYS A 251 18.58 -12.01 -11.75
N THR A 252 18.68 -13.29 -12.13
CA THR A 252 18.01 -13.94 -13.26
C THR A 252 16.50 -14.17 -13.10
N ASP A 253 15.84 -13.46 -12.19
CA ASP A 253 14.41 -13.62 -11.99
C ASP A 253 13.63 -13.12 -13.23
N LYS A 254 12.41 -13.63 -13.42
CA LYS A 254 11.54 -13.21 -14.53
C LYS A 254 11.27 -11.70 -14.42
N VAL A 255 11.74 -10.95 -15.43
CA VAL A 255 11.50 -9.51 -15.57
C VAL A 255 10.32 -9.30 -16.52
N ASN A 256 9.41 -8.42 -16.13
CA ASN A 256 8.41 -7.87 -17.02
C ASN A 256 8.92 -6.51 -17.51
N ILE A 257 8.88 -6.29 -18.82
CA ILE A 257 9.30 -5.03 -19.43
C ILE A 257 8.15 -4.53 -20.31
N CYS A 258 7.73 -3.30 -20.10
CA CYS A 258 6.81 -2.61 -20.99
C CYS A 258 7.50 -1.46 -21.68
N VAL A 259 7.22 -1.34 -22.97
CA VAL A 259 7.62 -0.18 -23.77
C VAL A 259 6.52 0.84 -23.67
N LYS A 260 6.87 2.04 -23.24
CA LYS A 260 6.00 3.20 -23.23
C LYS A 260 6.55 4.19 -24.24
N SER A 261 5.75 4.45 -25.27
CA SER A 261 5.94 5.64 -26.08
C SER A 261 5.25 6.78 -25.36
N GLU A 262 5.91 7.92 -25.15
CA GLU A 262 5.32 9.07 -24.47
C GLU A 262 4.27 9.74 -25.39
N ARG A 263 3.15 9.05 -25.62
CA ARG A 263 2.01 9.48 -26.45
C ARG A 263 0.97 10.23 -25.64
N ALA A 264 1.43 11.27 -24.93
CA ALA A 264 0.70 12.52 -25.01
C ALA A 264 1.15 13.36 -26.23
N GLY A 265 1.96 12.78 -27.13
CA GLY A 265 2.14 13.28 -28.50
C GLY A 265 2.91 14.59 -28.62
N ILE A 266 3.74 14.98 -27.64
CA ILE A 266 4.54 16.19 -27.74
C ILE A 266 5.94 15.98 -27.14
N CYS A 267 6.90 15.59 -27.99
CA CYS A 267 8.30 15.96 -27.79
C CYS A 267 8.41 17.47 -28.03
N LYS A 268 8.11 18.30 -27.03
CA LYS A 268 8.18 19.75 -27.19
C LYS A 268 9.64 20.19 -27.10
N VAL A 269 10.36 20.03 -28.21
CA VAL A 269 11.35 21.03 -28.61
C VAL A 269 10.59 21.92 -29.60
N ARG A 270 10.12 23.10 -29.17
CA ARG A 270 9.36 24.04 -30.03
C ARG A 270 10.26 25.23 -30.43
N PRO A 271 9.97 25.97 -31.53
CA PRO A 271 8.62 26.16 -32.11
C PRO A 271 8.41 26.10 -33.67
N PHE A 272 7.11 26.09 -34.04
CA PHE A 272 6.42 26.29 -35.36
C PHE A 272 6.45 25.17 -36.41
N PHE A 273 5.42 24.81 -37.21
CA PHE A 273 4.03 25.27 -37.53
C PHE A 273 3.10 24.03 -37.72
N PHE A 274 1.80 24.24 -38.01
CA PHE A 274 0.63 23.32 -38.00
C PHE A 274 0.52 22.23 -39.11
N LEU A 275 -0.38 21.25 -38.85
CA LEU A 275 -1.07 20.24 -39.72
C LEU A 275 -0.30 18.94 -40.05
N THR A 276 -0.83 17.70 -40.09
CA THR A 276 -2.19 17.11 -40.23
C THR A 276 -2.22 15.65 -39.71
N THR A 277 -3.40 15.10 -39.43
CA THR A 277 -3.72 13.75 -38.90
C THR A 277 -3.36 12.56 -39.80
N LEU A 278 -2.83 11.46 -39.22
CA LEU A 278 -2.68 10.15 -39.86
C LEU A 278 -3.06 9.02 -38.87
N THR A 279 -3.97 8.14 -39.28
CA THR A 279 -4.37 6.92 -38.57
C THR A 279 -3.51 5.72 -39.00
N ILE A 280 -2.95 4.96 -38.06
CA ILE A 280 -2.19 3.73 -38.30
C ILE A 280 -2.87 2.57 -37.56
N SER A 281 -3.23 1.52 -38.28
CA SER A 281 -3.72 0.24 -37.76
C SER A 281 -2.54 -0.70 -37.44
N CYS A 282 -2.49 -1.28 -36.24
CA CYS A 282 -1.50 -2.29 -35.84
C CYS A 282 -2.07 -3.72 -35.91
N TRP A 283 -1.32 -4.62 -36.53
CA TRP A 283 -1.56 -6.07 -36.60
C TRP A 283 -1.16 -6.80 -35.30
N GLY A 284 -1.81 -7.96 -35.07
CA GLY A 284 -1.93 -8.61 -33.77
C GLY A 284 -0.76 -9.46 -33.25
N TYR A 285 -0.73 -9.59 -31.92
CA TYR A 285 -0.05 -10.62 -31.14
C TYR A 285 -0.88 -10.89 -29.87
N ARG A 286 -1.05 -12.18 -29.49
CA ARG A 286 -1.72 -12.59 -28.23
C ARG A 286 -0.86 -12.16 -27.03
N GLY A 287 -1.28 -11.10 -26.33
CA GLY A 287 -0.78 -10.71 -25.01
C GLY A 287 -1.96 -10.42 -24.09
N GLU A 288 -1.83 -10.72 -22.81
CA GLU A 288 -2.83 -10.42 -21.77
C GLU A 288 -3.12 -8.91 -21.71
N LEU A 289 -4.41 -8.57 -21.61
CA LEU A 289 -4.93 -7.20 -21.75
C LEU A 289 -4.45 -6.27 -20.62
N CYS A 290 -3.62 -5.29 -20.96
CA CYS A 290 -3.50 -4.01 -20.24
C CYS A 290 -4.30 -2.96 -21.04
N SER A 291 -5.34 -2.35 -20.48
CA SER A 291 -6.14 -1.27 -21.12
C SER A 291 -5.80 0.11 -20.54
N PRO A 292 -6.14 1.24 -21.22
CA PRO A 292 -5.88 1.59 -22.63
C PRO A 292 -5.21 3.01 -22.67
N LEU A 293 -4.23 3.41 -23.48
CA LEU A 293 -3.72 3.08 -24.81
C LEU A 293 -2.19 3.27 -24.78
N ASP A 294 -1.46 2.60 -25.69
CA ASP A 294 0.00 2.75 -25.93
C ASP A 294 0.99 2.11 -24.95
N MET A 295 0.64 0.99 -24.29
CA MET A 295 1.62 0.21 -23.52
C MET A 295 1.73 -1.21 -24.07
N LEU A 296 2.85 -1.50 -24.74
CA LEU A 296 3.16 -2.86 -25.20
C LEU A 296 4.01 -3.55 -24.13
N CYS A 297 3.40 -4.46 -23.39
CA CYS A 297 4.07 -5.21 -22.33
C CYS A 297 4.52 -6.57 -22.85
N ILE A 298 5.82 -6.84 -22.73
CA ILE A 298 6.42 -8.13 -23.06
C ILE A 298 6.74 -8.80 -21.73
N SER A 299 5.88 -9.74 -21.33
CA SER A 299 6.15 -10.64 -20.22
C SER A 299 6.70 -11.94 -20.81
N GLN A 300 8.03 -12.08 -20.94
CA GLN A 300 8.65 -13.38 -21.17
C GLN A 300 10.18 -13.36 -21.11
N GLN A 301 10.73 -14.40 -20.50
CA GLN A 301 12.01 -14.98 -20.90
C GLN A 301 11.74 -16.10 -21.94
N PRO A 302 12.68 -16.37 -22.86
CA PRO A 302 14.00 -15.74 -22.99
C PRO A 302 13.90 -14.27 -23.48
N PHE A 303 14.90 -13.47 -23.09
CA PHE A 303 15.03 -12.00 -23.18
C PHE A 303 14.28 -11.31 -24.34
N PRO A 304 13.83 -10.04 -24.15
CA PRO A 304 13.12 -9.32 -25.21
C PRO A 304 13.93 -9.34 -26.50
N ARG A 305 13.25 -9.67 -27.60
CA ARG A 305 13.83 -9.65 -28.94
C ARG A 305 14.51 -8.30 -29.19
N PRO A 306 15.64 -8.27 -29.93
CA PRO A 306 16.26 -7.01 -30.30
C PRO A 306 15.24 -6.08 -30.96
N ILE A 307 15.29 -4.80 -30.60
CA ILE A 307 14.44 -3.78 -31.20
C ILE A 307 15.18 -3.26 -32.44
N PRO A 308 14.58 -3.28 -33.64
CA PRO A 308 15.21 -2.70 -34.80
C PRO A 308 15.52 -1.21 -34.57
N LEU A 309 16.73 -0.78 -34.93
CA LEU A 309 17.22 0.57 -34.65
C LEU A 309 16.31 1.66 -35.28
N HIS A 310 15.69 1.38 -36.43
CA HIS A 310 14.75 2.29 -37.09
C HIS A 310 13.40 2.44 -36.35
N SER A 311 13.07 1.55 -35.42
CA SER A 311 11.86 1.62 -34.59
C SER A 311 12.09 2.39 -33.28
N VAL A 312 13.35 2.71 -32.95
CA VAL A 312 13.71 3.45 -31.75
C VAL A 312 13.38 4.93 -31.93
N THR A 313 12.74 5.52 -30.92
CA THR A 313 12.43 6.95 -30.89
C THR A 313 13.07 7.62 -29.67
N PRO A 314 13.45 8.92 -29.75
CA PRO A 314 14.08 9.62 -28.62
C PRO A 314 13.24 9.65 -27.32
N CYS A 315 11.92 9.51 -27.43
CA CYS A 315 10.97 9.48 -26.29
C CYS A 315 10.52 8.06 -25.91
N MET A 316 11.15 7.02 -26.47
CA MET A 316 10.88 5.65 -26.05
C MET A 316 11.44 5.44 -24.64
N CYS A 317 10.56 5.04 -23.72
CA CYS A 317 10.90 4.69 -22.35
C CYS A 317 10.52 3.24 -22.07
N PHE A 318 11.25 2.61 -21.17
CA PHE A 318 10.99 1.25 -20.73
C PHE A 318 10.62 1.26 -19.26
N GLN A 319 9.50 0.62 -18.93
CA GLN A 319 9.12 0.37 -17.55
C GLN A 319 9.38 -1.11 -17.24
N ALA A 320 10.19 -1.42 -16.23
CA ALA A 320 10.50 -2.80 -15.87
C ALA A 320 10.27 -3.10 -14.38
N TRP A 321 9.89 -4.34 -14.09
CA TRP A 321 9.69 -4.85 -12.74
C TRP A 321 9.88 -6.35 -12.68
N TRP A 322 10.24 -6.86 -11.50
CA TRP A 322 10.32 -8.30 -11.24
C TRP A 322 8.92 -8.90 -11.16
N ASN A 323 8.75 -10.18 -11.49
CA ASN A 323 7.44 -10.84 -11.52
C ASN A 323 6.70 -10.90 -10.17
N LYS A 324 7.40 -10.60 -9.07
CA LYS A 324 6.82 -10.45 -7.73
C LYS A 324 6.65 -8.96 -7.44
N MET A 325 5.57 -8.61 -6.75
CA MET A 325 5.20 -7.24 -6.38
C MET A 325 6.44 -6.42 -6.00
N GLY A 326 6.82 -5.48 -6.85
CA GLY A 326 8.07 -4.75 -6.74
C GLY A 326 7.98 -3.39 -7.40
N LYS A 327 8.92 -2.50 -7.05
CA LYS A 327 9.03 -1.17 -7.64
C LYS A 327 9.18 -1.32 -9.16
N ARG A 328 8.50 -0.45 -9.92
CA ARG A 328 8.74 -0.32 -11.36
C ARG A 328 9.82 0.72 -11.57
N SER A 329 10.88 0.39 -12.31
CA SER A 329 11.81 1.38 -12.84
C SER A 329 11.29 1.88 -14.19
N GLU A 330 11.25 3.19 -14.39
CA GLU A 330 11.07 3.77 -15.73
C GLU A 330 12.41 4.33 -16.19
N ASN A 331 12.86 3.92 -17.38
CA ASN A 331 14.13 4.35 -17.96
C ASN A 331 13.96 4.79 -19.41
N CYS A 332 14.23 6.07 -19.68
CA CYS A 332 14.17 6.68 -21.00
C CYS A 332 15.57 6.77 -21.61
N LEU A 333 16.09 5.62 -22.04
CA LEU A 333 17.51 5.44 -22.42
C LEU A 333 17.94 6.32 -23.61
N PHE A 334 17.02 6.69 -24.50
CA PHE A 334 17.34 7.44 -25.73
C PHE A 334 17.24 8.96 -25.61
N ARG A 335 16.81 9.49 -24.45
CA ARG A 335 16.53 10.93 -24.30
C ARG A 335 17.77 11.82 -24.37
N LYS A 336 18.92 11.36 -23.84
CA LYS A 336 20.14 12.19 -23.69
C LYS A 336 21.26 11.88 -24.69
N ASN A 337 21.32 10.67 -25.23
CA ASN A 337 22.49 10.21 -26.01
C ASN A 337 22.25 10.12 -27.53
N TRP A 338 21.01 10.25 -28.01
CA TRP A 338 20.71 10.08 -29.43
C TRP A 338 21.49 11.06 -30.32
N LEU A 339 21.57 12.33 -29.91
CA LEU A 339 22.18 13.41 -30.72
C LEU A 339 23.69 13.24 -30.96
N ARG A 340 24.40 12.43 -30.16
CA ARG A 340 25.86 12.23 -30.32
C ARG A 340 26.22 11.10 -31.29
N THR A 341 25.38 10.10 -31.47
CA THR A 341 25.66 8.95 -32.34
C THR A 341 24.99 9.05 -33.70
N SER A 342 23.86 9.76 -33.82
CA SER A 342 23.13 9.89 -35.09
C SER A 342 23.71 10.95 -36.04
N THR A 343 24.61 11.83 -35.58
CA THR A 343 25.21 12.90 -36.40
C THR A 343 26.12 12.40 -37.54
N LYS A 344 26.36 11.08 -37.65
CA LYS A 344 27.08 10.47 -38.79
C LYS A 344 26.22 9.52 -39.64
N CYS A 345 24.95 9.32 -39.32
CA CYS A 345 24.04 8.59 -40.19
C CYS A 345 23.37 9.58 -41.15
N TYR A 346 24.02 9.82 -42.29
CA TYR A 346 23.29 10.26 -43.48
C TYR A 346 22.27 9.19 -43.81
N VAL A 347 21.01 9.43 -43.45
CA VAL A 347 19.89 8.72 -44.06
C VAL A 347 19.93 9.11 -45.53
N ARG A 348 20.57 8.29 -46.34
CA ARG A 348 20.41 8.30 -47.79
C ARG A 348 18.97 7.84 -48.01
N MET A 349 18.02 8.78 -48.00
CA MET A 349 16.66 8.53 -48.46
C MET A 349 16.78 8.14 -49.93
N PHE A 350 16.81 6.83 -50.19
CA PHE A 350 16.56 6.31 -51.52
C PHE A 350 15.08 6.60 -51.83
N TRP A 351 14.86 7.71 -52.52
CA TRP A 351 13.64 7.89 -53.30
C TRP A 351 13.64 6.83 -54.39
N LEU A 352 12.96 5.71 -54.14
CA LEU A 352 12.50 4.81 -55.19
C LEU A 352 11.43 5.58 -55.99
N THR A 353 11.87 6.28 -57.04
CA THR A 353 10.98 6.87 -58.03
C THR A 353 10.41 5.73 -58.89
N SER A 354 9.25 5.23 -58.47
CA SER A 354 8.34 4.49 -59.35
C SER A 354 7.90 5.43 -60.47
N ARG A 355 8.42 5.22 -61.68
CA ARG A 355 8.00 5.93 -62.89
C ARG A 355 6.53 5.61 -63.19
N HIS A 356 5.66 6.59 -63.01
CA HIS A 356 4.44 6.73 -63.79
C HIS A 356 4.58 8.00 -64.66
N PRO A 357 4.26 7.94 -65.96
CA PRO A 357 4.41 9.08 -66.85
C PRO A 357 3.20 10.01 -66.70
N TRP A 358 3.45 11.30 -66.87
CA TRP A 358 2.54 12.46 -66.95
C TRP A 358 2.86 13.49 -65.86
N CYS A 359 3.94 14.22 -66.10
CA CYS A 359 4.04 15.66 -65.88
C CYS A 359 5.30 16.13 -66.60
N SER A 360 5.09 16.73 -67.77
CA SER A 360 6.09 17.49 -68.50
C SER A 360 6.22 18.86 -67.83
N ALA A 361 7.40 19.16 -67.29
CA ALA A 361 7.98 20.50 -67.21
C ALA A 361 9.47 20.34 -66.87
N GLU A 362 10.31 20.69 -67.83
CA GLU A 362 11.78 20.65 -67.79
C GLU A 362 12.35 22.02 -67.33
N PRO A 363 13.67 22.23 -67.18
CA PRO A 363 14.30 22.41 -65.88
C PRO A 363 15.12 23.72 -65.77
N THR A 364 15.76 23.98 -64.63
CA THR A 364 17.13 24.56 -64.54
C THR A 364 17.59 24.73 -63.09
N ALA A 365 18.63 24.00 -62.71
CA ALA A 365 19.78 24.53 -61.94
C ALA A 365 20.82 23.43 -61.80
N ALA A 366 21.99 23.66 -62.40
CA ALA A 366 23.16 22.82 -62.32
C ALA A 366 23.89 23.03 -60.99
N CYS A 367 24.38 21.93 -60.40
CA CYS A 367 25.53 21.98 -59.48
C CYS A 367 26.71 21.31 -60.19
N TRP A 368 27.77 22.11 -60.38
CA TRP A 368 29.08 21.64 -60.81
C TRP A 368 29.87 21.07 -59.62
N LEU A 369 30.85 20.24 -59.99
CA LEU A 369 31.75 19.36 -59.24
C LEU A 369 32.28 19.85 -57.89
#